data_AF-A0A177LKN8-F1
#
_entry.id   AF-A0A177LKN8-F1
#
_cell.length_a   1.000
_cell.length_b   1.000
_cell.length_c   1.000
_cell.angle_alpha   90.00
_cell.angle_beta   90.00
_cell.angle_gamma   90.00
#
_symmetry.space_group_name_H-M   'P 1'
#
loop_
_entity.id
_entity.type
_entity.pdbx_description
1 polymer ?
#
loop_
_entity_poly.entity_id
_entity_poly.type
_entity_poly.pdbx_seq_one_letter_code
_entity_poly.pdbx_strand_id
1 'polypeptide(L)'
;MVNITHKNNTLRKAIAEAVLSVSSQETIDAIVNNKVPKGNVFEMSKTAGLFGAKKTSDIIPDCHPLPVEYASIQFEIRNLEVYITSEIHTIYKTGVEVEAMHSASVVALTMYDMLKPIDKNIEIKNIRLIEKKGGKSDIKDSGEGINASVIVCSDSIFAGKKEDKAGKAIISSLEKNNVTINDYVIIPDEILDIQNKIKSDVENGIGLIMITGGTGLSKRDVTPEAVRPLLDREIPGVAEAIRSYGQLRTPYSMLSRSVAGMIGDTLVIALPGSTKGAEESMDAVFPGILHIYKILNGGKH
;
A
#
# COMPACT_ATOMS: atom_id res chain seq x y z
N MET A 1 -6.68 12.05 -12.84
CA MET A 1 -5.72 11.33 -11.99
C MET A 1 -6.40 10.81 -10.72
N VAL A 2 -6.08 9.58 -10.27
CA VAL A 2 -6.67 8.97 -9.07
C VAL A 2 -6.01 9.53 -7.81
N ASN A 3 -6.80 9.93 -6.81
CA ASN A 3 -6.26 10.40 -5.53
C ASN A 3 -5.61 9.24 -4.74
N ILE A 4 -4.30 9.32 -4.52
CA ILE A 4 -3.52 8.32 -3.76
C ILE A 4 -2.99 8.84 -2.42
N THR A 5 -3.43 10.01 -1.94
CA THR A 5 -2.88 10.62 -0.70
C THR A 5 -3.07 9.73 0.52
N HIS A 6 -4.16 8.96 0.57
CA HIS A 6 -4.54 8.04 1.65
C HIS A 6 -3.87 6.64 1.55
N LYS A 7 -3.05 6.39 0.51
CA LYS A 7 -2.39 5.10 0.34
C LYS A 7 -1.02 5.10 1.02
N ASN A 8 -0.63 3.94 1.57
CA ASN A 8 0.71 3.69 2.10
C ASN A 8 1.72 3.40 0.99
N ASN A 9 2.97 3.77 1.25
CA ASN A 9 4.09 3.33 0.43
C ASN A 9 4.29 1.83 0.62
N THR A 10 4.46 1.11 -0.48
CA THR A 10 4.69 -0.34 -0.51
C THR A 10 5.65 -0.65 -1.64
N LEU A 11 6.37 -1.78 -1.56
CA LEU A 11 7.16 -2.25 -2.69
C LEU A 11 6.23 -2.55 -3.87
N ARG A 12 6.56 -2.01 -5.03
CA ARG A 12 5.84 -2.19 -6.30
C ARG A 12 6.80 -2.72 -7.33
N LYS A 13 6.34 -3.70 -8.09
CA LYS A 13 7.07 -4.28 -9.21
C LYS A 13 6.12 -4.46 -10.38
N ALA A 14 6.58 -4.13 -11.57
CA ALA A 14 5.92 -4.47 -12.81
C ALA A 14 6.93 -5.02 -13.82
N ILE A 15 6.51 -6.02 -14.57
CA ILE A 15 7.24 -6.57 -15.72
C ILE A 15 6.33 -6.41 -16.94
N ALA A 16 6.82 -5.71 -17.96
CA ALA A 16 6.16 -5.58 -19.25
C ALA A 16 7.02 -6.19 -20.36
N GLU A 17 6.36 -6.61 -21.42
CA GLU A 17 6.98 -7.19 -22.60
C GLU A 17 6.55 -6.44 -23.85
N ALA A 18 7.50 -6.19 -24.76
CA ALA A 18 7.22 -5.84 -26.15
C ALA A 18 7.87 -6.86 -27.08
N VAL A 19 7.23 -7.16 -28.20
CA VAL A 19 7.78 -8.07 -29.22
C VAL A 19 8.01 -7.32 -30.53
N LEU A 20 9.24 -7.32 -31.01
CA LEU A 20 9.64 -6.77 -32.30
C LEU A 20 9.96 -7.90 -33.27
N SER A 21 9.22 -7.98 -34.37
CA SER A 21 9.51 -8.92 -35.47
C SER A 21 10.33 -8.21 -36.53
N VAL A 22 11.36 -8.90 -37.03
CA VAL A 22 12.14 -8.50 -38.21
C VAL A 22 11.80 -9.41 -39.38
N SER A 23 12.21 -9.04 -40.60
CA SER A 23 11.83 -9.76 -41.81
C SER A 23 12.82 -10.82 -42.25
N SER A 24 14.05 -10.80 -41.73
CA SER A 24 15.09 -11.73 -42.17
C SER A 24 16.13 -12.04 -41.09
N GLN A 25 16.82 -13.17 -41.27
CA GLN A 25 17.88 -13.63 -40.36
C GLN A 25 19.09 -12.69 -40.42
N GLU A 26 19.36 -12.07 -41.57
CA GLU A 26 20.44 -11.10 -41.74
C GLU A 26 20.27 -9.88 -40.81
N THR A 27 19.02 -9.45 -40.54
CA THR A 27 18.74 -8.38 -39.58
C THR A 27 19.09 -8.81 -38.15
N ILE A 28 18.72 -10.04 -37.76
CA ILE A 28 19.08 -10.59 -36.45
C ILE A 28 20.60 -10.69 -36.30
N ASP A 29 21.28 -11.21 -37.31
CA ASP A 29 22.74 -11.35 -37.31
C ASP A 29 23.43 -9.99 -37.26
N ALA A 30 22.88 -8.97 -37.92
CA ALA A 30 23.38 -7.60 -37.84
C ALA A 30 23.23 -7.00 -36.44
N ILE A 31 22.12 -7.28 -35.74
CA ILE A 31 21.92 -6.87 -34.34
C ILE A 31 22.96 -7.55 -33.44
N VAL A 32 23.05 -8.88 -33.48
CA VAL A 32 23.92 -9.67 -32.59
C VAL A 32 25.40 -9.33 -32.80
N ASN A 33 25.81 -9.12 -34.05
CA ASN A 33 27.20 -8.81 -34.40
C ASN A 33 27.52 -7.30 -34.42
N ASN A 34 26.60 -6.43 -33.96
CA ASN A 34 26.77 -4.97 -33.95
C ASN A 34 27.13 -4.35 -35.32
N LYS A 35 26.52 -4.86 -36.40
CA LYS A 35 26.74 -4.38 -37.78
C LYS A 35 25.67 -3.42 -38.28
N VAL A 36 24.73 -3.02 -37.44
CA VAL A 36 23.72 -2.02 -37.79
C VAL A 36 24.39 -0.64 -37.94
N PRO A 37 24.16 0.12 -39.02
CA PRO A 37 24.84 1.40 -39.27
C PRO A 37 24.69 2.44 -38.16
N LYS A 38 23.57 2.38 -37.42
CA LYS A 38 23.26 3.28 -36.29
C LYS A 38 23.92 2.86 -34.96
N GLY A 39 24.75 1.82 -34.95
CA GLY A 39 25.49 1.35 -33.78
C GLY A 39 24.81 0.18 -33.06
N ASN A 40 25.18 -0.02 -31.78
CA ASN A 40 24.67 -1.11 -30.96
C ASN A 40 23.18 -0.91 -30.62
N VAL A 41 22.33 -1.74 -31.22
CA VAL A 41 20.86 -1.66 -31.09
C VAL A 41 20.41 -1.92 -29.67
N PHE A 42 20.98 -2.91 -28.98
CA PHE A 42 20.55 -3.27 -27.63
C PHE A 42 20.92 -2.21 -26.60
N GLU A 43 22.14 -1.68 -26.63
CA GLU A 43 22.57 -0.67 -25.66
C GLU A 43 21.86 0.67 -25.86
N MET A 44 21.68 1.10 -27.12
CA MET A 44 20.97 2.35 -27.41
C MET A 44 19.49 2.27 -27.05
N SER A 45 18.80 1.18 -27.45
CA SER A 45 17.38 1.00 -27.15
C SER A 45 17.13 0.78 -25.66
N LYS A 46 18.01 0.04 -24.95
CA LYS A 46 18.01 -0.06 -23.48
C LYS A 46 18.08 1.32 -22.82
N THR A 47 19.02 2.16 -23.24
CA THR A 47 19.17 3.51 -22.69
C THR A 47 17.91 4.34 -22.89
N ALA A 48 17.32 4.31 -24.09
CA ALA A 48 16.07 4.99 -24.38
C ALA A 48 14.92 4.48 -23.49
N GLY A 49 14.81 3.16 -23.28
CA GLY A 49 13.83 2.56 -22.40
C GLY A 49 13.97 3.00 -20.93
N LEU A 50 15.20 3.17 -20.43
CA LEU A 50 15.45 3.68 -19.07
C LEU A 50 15.00 5.13 -18.93
N PHE A 51 15.19 5.96 -19.96
CA PHE A 51 14.65 7.31 -19.98
C PHE A 51 13.12 7.32 -20.10
N GLY A 52 12.56 6.47 -20.96
CA GLY A 52 11.12 6.29 -21.11
C GLY A 52 10.44 6.00 -19.77
N ALA A 53 10.97 5.03 -19.00
CA ALA A 53 10.41 4.68 -17.69
C ALA A 53 10.37 5.90 -16.74
N LYS A 54 11.48 6.64 -16.65
CA LYS A 54 11.60 7.83 -15.78
C LYS A 54 10.76 9.03 -16.24
N LYS A 55 10.37 9.05 -17.52
CA LYS A 55 9.65 10.15 -18.17
C LYS A 55 8.21 9.82 -18.51
N THR A 56 7.68 8.73 -17.94
CA THR A 56 6.31 8.27 -18.20
C THR A 56 5.26 9.32 -17.86
N SER A 57 5.37 9.98 -16.71
CA SER A 57 4.43 11.03 -16.30
C SER A 57 4.48 12.29 -17.17
N ASP A 58 5.56 12.52 -17.92
CA ASP A 58 5.66 13.66 -18.84
C ASP A 58 4.83 13.42 -20.12
N ILE A 59 4.54 12.14 -20.43
CA ILE A 59 3.89 11.71 -21.68
C ILE A 59 2.47 11.18 -21.44
N ILE A 60 2.24 10.44 -20.35
CA ILE A 60 0.96 9.82 -20.03
C ILE A 60 0.19 10.69 -19.01
N PRO A 61 -0.90 11.38 -19.40
CA PRO A 61 -1.49 12.48 -18.62
C PRO A 61 -1.95 12.15 -17.20
N ASP A 62 -2.33 10.91 -16.92
CA ASP A 62 -2.83 10.47 -15.61
C ASP A 62 -1.83 9.66 -14.79
N CYS A 63 -0.60 9.50 -15.28
CA CYS A 63 0.49 8.89 -14.52
C CYS A 63 1.00 9.84 -13.45
N HIS A 64 1.25 9.29 -12.26
CA HIS A 64 1.92 10.04 -11.21
C HIS A 64 3.43 10.06 -11.50
N PRO A 65 4.16 11.11 -11.11
CA PRO A 65 5.63 11.04 -11.11
C PRO A 65 6.07 10.03 -10.04
N LEU A 66 6.66 8.91 -10.48
CA LEU A 66 7.11 7.83 -9.59
C LEU A 66 8.63 7.82 -9.44
N PRO A 67 9.17 7.70 -8.21
CA PRO A 67 10.59 7.52 -8.00
C PRO A 67 10.99 6.11 -8.41
N VAL A 68 11.58 5.96 -9.60
CA VAL A 68 12.09 4.67 -10.07
C VAL A 68 13.32 4.29 -9.26
N GLU A 69 13.22 3.24 -8.46
CA GLU A 69 14.29 2.72 -7.60
C GLU A 69 15.13 1.67 -8.32
N TYR A 70 14.50 0.89 -9.21
CA TYR A 70 15.16 -0.11 -10.04
C TYR A 70 14.52 -0.16 -11.42
N ALA A 71 15.36 -0.32 -12.45
CA ALA A 71 14.92 -0.54 -13.81
C ALA A 71 15.90 -1.45 -14.55
N SER A 72 15.40 -2.47 -15.22
CA SER A 72 16.21 -3.33 -16.10
C SER A 72 15.47 -3.67 -17.38
N ILE A 73 16.22 -3.77 -18.47
CA ILE A 73 15.71 -4.17 -19.78
C ILE A 73 16.54 -5.36 -20.26
N GLN A 74 15.85 -6.42 -20.63
CA GLN A 74 16.42 -7.67 -21.12
C GLN A 74 15.90 -7.96 -22.52
N PHE A 75 16.72 -8.65 -23.31
CA PHE A 75 16.41 -9.02 -24.68
C PHE A 75 16.55 -10.53 -24.83
N GLU A 76 15.60 -11.16 -25.50
CA GLU A 76 15.67 -12.55 -25.90
C GLU A 76 15.30 -12.66 -27.37
N ILE A 77 16.12 -13.36 -28.16
CA ILE A 77 15.87 -13.57 -29.58
C ILE A 77 15.26 -14.96 -29.75
N ARG A 78 14.11 -15.03 -30.43
CA ARG A 78 13.46 -16.29 -30.82
C ARG A 78 13.11 -16.21 -32.29
N ASN A 79 13.81 -16.99 -33.13
CA ASN A 79 13.68 -16.89 -34.59
C ASN A 79 13.91 -15.45 -35.07
N LEU A 80 12.94 -14.87 -35.77
CA LEU A 80 12.96 -13.50 -36.29
C LEU A 80 12.29 -12.49 -35.34
N GLU A 81 12.16 -12.82 -34.06
CA GLU A 81 11.55 -11.96 -33.05
C GLU A 81 12.54 -11.62 -31.94
N VAL A 82 12.50 -10.36 -31.50
CA VAL A 82 13.16 -9.89 -30.28
C VAL A 82 12.10 -9.61 -29.23
N TYR A 83 12.16 -10.37 -28.15
CA TYR A 83 11.36 -10.20 -26.94
C TYR A 83 12.09 -9.23 -26.03
N ILE A 84 11.43 -8.13 -25.68
CA ILE A 84 11.96 -7.05 -24.87
C ILE A 84 11.23 -7.07 -23.54
N THR A 85 11.93 -7.41 -22.45
CA THR A 85 11.35 -7.41 -21.11
C THR A 85 11.83 -6.18 -20.34
N SER A 86 10.90 -5.34 -19.90
CA SER A 86 11.16 -4.19 -19.02
C SER A 86 10.63 -4.48 -17.62
N GLU A 87 11.51 -4.45 -16.63
CA GLU A 87 11.18 -4.65 -15.22
C GLU A 87 11.49 -3.39 -14.42
N ILE A 88 10.49 -2.85 -13.73
CA ILE A 88 10.57 -1.59 -12.98
C ILE A 88 10.10 -1.81 -11.54
N HIS A 89 10.85 -1.30 -10.57
CA HIS A 89 10.45 -1.28 -9.15
C HIS A 89 10.44 0.13 -8.56
N THR A 90 9.59 0.31 -7.55
CA THR A 90 9.55 1.52 -6.71
C THR A 90 9.01 1.16 -5.31
N ILE A 91 9.25 2.02 -4.33
CA ILE A 91 8.53 2.01 -3.06
C ILE A 91 7.60 3.22 -3.03
N TYR A 92 6.32 3.02 -3.39
CA TYR A 92 5.38 4.13 -3.54
C TYR A 92 3.91 3.73 -3.36
N LYS A 93 3.04 4.74 -3.45
CA LYS A 93 1.59 4.67 -3.19
C LYS A 93 0.77 4.01 -4.31
N THR A 94 1.34 3.90 -5.51
CA THR A 94 0.69 3.31 -6.70
C THR A 94 1.69 2.47 -7.49
N GLY A 95 1.18 1.57 -8.34
CA GLY A 95 2.00 0.66 -9.15
C GLY A 95 2.75 1.36 -10.29
N VAL A 96 3.67 0.60 -10.90
CA VAL A 96 4.59 1.02 -11.98
C VAL A 96 4.31 0.32 -13.32
N GLU A 97 3.07 -0.15 -13.51
CA GLU A 97 2.68 -0.90 -14.70
C GLU A 97 2.89 -0.09 -15.99
N VAL A 98 2.56 1.21 -15.92
CA VAL A 98 2.63 2.09 -17.08
C VAL A 98 4.06 2.47 -17.39
N GLU A 99 4.91 2.65 -16.37
CA GLU A 99 6.34 2.91 -16.54
C GLU A 99 7.04 1.73 -17.22
N ALA A 100 6.70 0.49 -16.83
CA ALA A 100 7.23 -0.71 -17.46
C ALA A 100 6.77 -0.84 -18.92
N MET A 101 5.47 -0.64 -19.20
CA MET A 101 4.93 -0.73 -20.55
C MET A 101 5.44 0.39 -21.47
N HIS A 102 5.54 1.61 -20.95
CA HIS A 102 6.10 2.75 -21.69
C HIS A 102 7.59 2.57 -21.96
N SER A 103 8.35 2.04 -21.00
CA SER A 103 9.74 1.66 -21.22
C SER A 103 9.87 0.63 -22.34
N ALA A 104 9.10 -0.46 -22.30
CA ALA A 104 9.12 -1.50 -23.34
C ALA A 104 8.73 -0.95 -24.73
N SER A 105 7.74 -0.05 -24.80
CA SER A 105 7.31 0.58 -26.05
C SER A 105 8.38 1.48 -26.64
N VAL A 106 9.06 2.28 -25.81
CA VAL A 106 10.17 3.15 -26.23
C VAL A 106 11.35 2.33 -26.72
N VAL A 107 11.69 1.21 -26.06
CA VAL A 107 12.74 0.29 -26.53
C VAL A 107 12.40 -0.24 -27.92
N ALA A 108 11.19 -0.79 -28.10
CA ALA A 108 10.75 -1.35 -29.37
C ALA A 108 10.75 -0.30 -30.51
N LEU A 109 10.27 0.91 -30.23
CA LEU A 109 10.26 2.00 -31.20
C LEU A 109 11.67 2.48 -31.55
N THR A 110 12.58 2.51 -30.57
CA THR A 110 13.99 2.85 -30.79
C THR A 110 14.66 1.79 -31.67
N MET A 111 14.41 0.52 -31.42
CA MET A 111 14.90 -0.56 -32.28
C MET A 111 14.35 -0.45 -33.70
N TYR A 112 13.05 -0.18 -33.87
CA TYR A 112 12.45 0.08 -35.18
C TYR A 112 13.19 1.20 -35.92
N ASP A 113 13.42 2.35 -35.27
CA ASP A 113 14.15 3.47 -35.87
C ASP A 113 15.57 3.09 -36.28
N MET A 114 16.24 2.27 -35.47
CA MET A 114 17.61 1.83 -35.74
C MET A 114 17.71 0.83 -36.89
N LEU A 115 16.71 -0.03 -37.05
CA LEU A 115 16.72 -1.14 -37.99
C LEU A 115 16.10 -0.80 -39.35
N LYS A 116 15.22 0.22 -39.43
CA LYS A 116 14.57 0.63 -40.69
C LYS A 116 15.50 0.93 -41.90
N PRO A 117 16.81 1.25 -41.73
CA PRO A 117 17.72 1.36 -42.88
C PRO A 117 18.03 0.01 -43.54
N ILE A 118 18.07 -1.08 -42.78
CA ILE A 118 18.49 -2.41 -43.25
C ILE A 118 17.32 -3.39 -43.40
N ASP A 119 16.19 -3.13 -42.73
CA ASP A 119 14.98 -3.94 -42.79
C ASP A 119 13.75 -3.05 -42.95
N LYS A 120 12.94 -3.29 -43.98
CA LYS A 120 11.76 -2.46 -44.30
C LYS A 120 10.45 -3.01 -43.77
N ASN A 121 10.42 -4.27 -43.29
CA ASN A 121 9.19 -4.95 -42.87
C ASN A 121 9.25 -5.31 -41.39
N ILE A 122 9.79 -4.41 -40.56
CA ILE A 122 9.82 -4.55 -39.11
C ILE A 122 8.41 -4.29 -38.55
N GLU A 123 8.00 -5.08 -37.56
CA GLU A 123 6.71 -4.92 -36.89
C GLU A 123 6.87 -4.93 -35.37
N ILE A 124 6.24 -3.97 -34.68
CA ILE A 124 6.05 -4.05 -33.22
C ILE A 124 4.70 -4.73 -32.99
N LYS A 125 4.71 -6.01 -32.56
CA LYS A 125 3.51 -6.85 -32.52
C LYS A 125 2.60 -6.53 -31.34
N ASN A 126 3.14 -6.65 -30.12
CA ASN A 126 2.39 -6.41 -28.90
C ASN A 126 3.25 -5.72 -27.86
N ILE A 127 2.58 -5.00 -26.96
CA ILE A 127 3.12 -4.47 -25.71
C ILE A 127 2.13 -4.84 -24.62
N ARG A 128 2.58 -5.58 -23.60
CA ARG A 128 1.68 -6.10 -22.56
C ARG A 128 2.36 -6.13 -21.19
N LEU A 129 1.54 -6.07 -20.16
CA LEU A 129 1.97 -6.34 -18.79
C LEU A 129 2.01 -7.87 -18.58
N ILE A 130 3.16 -8.37 -18.15
CA ILE A 130 3.37 -9.80 -17.82
C ILE A 130 3.06 -10.06 -16.36
N GLU A 131 3.60 -9.22 -15.47
CA GLU A 131 3.47 -9.39 -14.03
C GLU A 131 3.33 -8.02 -13.37
N LYS A 132 2.51 -7.95 -12.32
CA LYS A 132 2.55 -6.87 -11.36
C LYS A 132 2.45 -7.41 -9.94
N LYS A 133 3.14 -6.74 -9.02
CA LYS A 133 3.13 -7.02 -7.58
C LYS A 133 3.12 -5.73 -6.77
N GLY A 134 2.54 -5.83 -5.58
CA GLY A 134 2.54 -4.83 -4.52
C GLY A 134 1.17 -4.19 -4.27
N GLY A 135 1.05 -3.60 -3.08
CA GLY A 135 -0.11 -2.86 -2.61
C GLY A 135 -1.27 -3.67 -2.08
N LYS A 136 -2.42 -3.01 -1.95
CA LYS A 136 -3.61 -3.59 -1.31
C LYS A 136 -4.12 -4.87 -2.00
N SER A 137 -3.95 -5.02 -3.31
CA SER A 137 -4.36 -6.23 -4.04
C SER A 137 -3.58 -7.49 -3.63
N ASP A 138 -2.37 -7.31 -3.11
CA ASP A 138 -1.50 -8.41 -2.72
C ASP A 138 -1.65 -8.75 -1.23
N ILE A 139 -2.17 -7.79 -0.44
CA ILE A 139 -2.53 -7.98 0.96
C ILE A 139 -3.94 -8.59 1.03
N LYS A 140 -4.00 -9.91 1.11
CA LYS A 140 -5.25 -10.68 1.21
C LYS A 140 -5.71 -10.89 2.65
N ASP A 141 -5.48 -9.91 3.52
CA ASP A 141 -5.98 -9.96 4.89
C ASP A 141 -7.42 -9.42 4.89
N SER A 142 -8.32 -10.19 5.48
CA SER A 142 -9.73 -9.87 5.60
C SER A 142 -10.16 -10.10 7.04
N GLY A 143 -11.13 -9.32 7.49
CA GLY A 143 -11.72 -9.40 8.81
C GLY A 143 -12.83 -10.42 8.94
N GLU A 144 -13.04 -11.26 7.92
CA GLU A 144 -14.08 -12.29 7.93
C GLU A 144 -13.89 -13.22 9.14
N GLY A 145 -14.96 -13.41 9.91
CA GLY A 145 -14.94 -14.17 11.16
C GLY A 145 -14.38 -13.42 12.37
N ILE A 146 -14.01 -12.15 12.23
CA ILE A 146 -13.55 -11.30 13.34
C ILE A 146 -14.72 -10.45 13.83
N ASN A 147 -14.99 -10.52 15.12
CA ASN A 147 -15.90 -9.64 15.84
C ASN A 147 -15.14 -8.47 16.48
N ALA A 148 -15.75 -7.29 16.47
CA ALA A 148 -15.17 -6.07 17.01
C ALA A 148 -16.11 -5.30 17.93
N SER A 149 -15.51 -4.62 18.90
CA SER A 149 -16.15 -3.61 19.75
C SER A 149 -15.50 -2.25 19.49
N VAL A 150 -16.33 -1.20 19.36
CA VAL A 150 -15.87 0.17 19.17
C VAL A 150 -16.25 1.02 20.38
N ILE A 151 -15.25 1.52 21.09
CA ILE A 151 -15.39 2.30 22.33
C ILE A 151 -14.98 3.75 22.07
N VAL A 152 -15.90 4.68 22.26
CA VAL A 152 -15.64 6.12 22.13
C VAL A 152 -15.47 6.72 23.52
N CYS A 153 -14.26 7.17 23.85
CA CYS A 153 -13.95 7.86 25.10
C CYS A 153 -14.08 9.37 24.88
N SER A 154 -15.15 9.96 25.43
CA SER A 154 -15.33 11.41 25.42
C SER A 154 -16.42 11.84 26.40
N ASP A 155 -16.04 12.64 27.40
CA ASP A 155 -16.98 13.31 28.30
C ASP A 155 -18.08 14.12 27.57
N SER A 156 -17.72 14.82 26.48
CA SER A 156 -18.64 15.73 25.79
C SER A 156 -19.72 15.02 24.97
N ILE A 157 -19.35 13.96 24.24
CA ILE A 157 -20.26 13.09 23.50
C ILE A 157 -21.13 12.29 24.48
N PHE A 158 -20.55 11.76 25.56
CA PHE A 158 -21.31 11.07 26.61
C PHE A 158 -22.39 11.96 27.23
N ALA A 159 -22.07 13.24 27.49
CA ALA A 159 -23.02 14.23 27.97
C ALA A 159 -24.03 14.72 26.91
N GLY A 160 -24.04 14.17 25.69
CA GLY A 160 -24.96 14.54 24.61
C GLY A 160 -24.68 15.91 23.98
N LYS A 161 -23.51 16.52 24.21
CA LYS A 161 -23.16 17.86 23.70
C LYS A 161 -22.61 17.84 22.28
N LYS A 162 -22.16 16.68 21.79
CA LYS A 162 -21.60 16.47 20.45
C LYS A 162 -21.97 15.08 19.95
N GLU A 163 -21.99 14.93 18.63
CA GLU A 163 -22.14 13.63 17.97
C GLU A 163 -20.79 12.94 17.77
N ASP A 164 -20.76 11.62 17.89
CA ASP A 164 -19.60 10.83 17.53
C ASP A 164 -19.50 10.66 16.01
N LYS A 165 -18.43 11.22 15.44
CA LYS A 165 -18.04 10.99 14.04
C LYS A 165 -16.83 10.06 13.92
N ALA A 166 -16.01 9.97 14.96
CA ALA A 166 -14.76 9.21 14.93
C ALA A 166 -15.03 7.71 15.04
N GLY A 167 -15.85 7.28 16.01
CA GLY A 167 -16.26 5.88 16.15
C GLY A 167 -17.06 5.40 14.92
N LYS A 168 -17.94 6.25 14.37
CA LYS A 168 -18.63 5.96 13.10
C LYS A 168 -17.67 5.78 11.90
N ALA A 169 -16.62 6.58 11.81
CA ALA A 169 -15.59 6.41 10.77
C ALA A 169 -14.81 5.09 10.95
N ILE A 170 -14.49 4.71 12.19
CA ILE A 170 -13.86 3.43 12.52
C ILE A 170 -14.78 2.27 12.10
N ILE A 171 -16.06 2.30 12.48
CA ILE A 171 -17.06 1.29 12.09
C ILE A 171 -17.10 1.12 10.57
N SER A 172 -17.23 2.21 9.82
CA SER A 172 -17.26 2.15 8.36
C SER A 172 -15.98 1.55 7.77
N SER A 173 -14.81 1.81 8.37
CA SER A 173 -13.55 1.22 7.95
C SER A 173 -13.49 -0.28 8.26
N LEU A 174 -13.91 -0.69 9.46
CA LEU A 174 -13.97 -2.10 9.86
C LEU A 174 -14.91 -2.91 8.94
N GLU A 175 -16.11 -2.39 8.65
CA GLU A 175 -17.06 -3.01 7.73
C GLU A 175 -16.49 -3.17 6.32
N LYS A 176 -15.77 -2.16 5.79
CA LYS A 176 -15.07 -2.27 4.49
C LYS A 176 -14.00 -3.35 4.47
N ASN A 177 -13.49 -3.75 5.63
CA ASN A 177 -12.54 -4.85 5.78
C ASN A 177 -13.21 -6.17 6.18
N ASN A 178 -14.55 -6.27 6.11
CA ASN A 178 -15.37 -7.43 6.49
C ASN A 178 -15.30 -7.82 7.97
N VAL A 179 -14.97 -6.89 8.86
CA VAL A 179 -15.02 -7.12 10.32
C VAL A 179 -16.46 -6.90 10.81
N THR A 180 -16.97 -7.83 11.62
CA THR A 180 -18.32 -7.74 12.21
C THR A 180 -18.30 -6.85 13.45
N ILE A 181 -19.20 -5.86 13.53
CA ILE A 181 -19.32 -5.01 14.72
C ILE A 181 -20.37 -5.60 15.66
N ASN A 182 -19.93 -6.01 16.84
CA ASN A 182 -20.79 -6.60 17.87
C ASN A 182 -21.23 -5.58 18.91
N ASP A 183 -20.38 -4.59 19.19
CA ASP A 183 -20.72 -3.55 20.13
C ASP A 183 -20.18 -2.18 19.73
N TYR A 184 -20.91 -1.15 20.13
CA TYR A 184 -20.54 0.26 19.97
C TYR A 184 -21.03 1.02 21.19
N VAL A 185 -20.11 1.61 21.93
CA VAL A 185 -20.43 2.33 23.17
C VAL A 185 -19.67 3.65 23.27
N ILE A 186 -20.31 4.64 23.87
CA ILE A 186 -19.69 5.90 24.27
C ILE A 186 -19.58 5.90 25.80
N ILE A 187 -18.39 6.16 26.32
CA ILE A 187 -18.10 6.19 27.76
C ILE A 187 -17.35 7.48 28.12
N PRO A 188 -17.42 7.93 29.39
CA PRO A 188 -16.62 9.06 29.86
C PRO A 188 -15.13 8.72 29.90
N ASP A 189 -14.29 9.74 30.03
CA ASP A 189 -12.83 9.60 30.12
C ASP A 189 -12.39 9.18 31.53
N GLU A 190 -12.83 7.99 31.95
CA GLU A 190 -12.56 7.41 33.27
C GLU A 190 -11.88 6.05 33.15
N ILE A 191 -10.79 5.87 33.91
CA ILE A 191 -9.95 4.65 33.83
C ILE A 191 -10.78 3.38 34.08
N LEU A 192 -11.61 3.39 35.13
CA LEU A 192 -12.38 2.21 35.52
C LEU A 192 -13.45 1.85 34.48
N ASP A 193 -14.12 2.84 33.88
CA ASP A 193 -15.13 2.60 32.86
C ASP A 193 -14.51 1.98 31.60
N ILE A 194 -13.37 2.52 31.15
CA ILE A 194 -12.61 1.98 30.02
C ILE A 194 -12.15 0.54 30.33
N GLN A 195 -11.57 0.31 31.50
CA GLN A 195 -11.07 -1.01 31.88
C GLN A 195 -12.18 -2.05 32.02
N ASN A 196 -13.29 -1.70 32.67
CA ASN A 196 -14.43 -2.59 32.85
C ASN A 196 -15.03 -2.97 31.49
N LYS A 197 -15.12 -2.01 30.56
CA LYS A 197 -15.62 -2.29 29.23
C LYS A 197 -14.70 -3.23 28.45
N ILE A 198 -13.38 -2.99 28.46
CA ILE A 198 -12.40 -3.87 27.81
C ILE A 198 -12.49 -5.29 28.38
N LYS A 199 -12.53 -5.45 29.71
CA LYS A 199 -12.65 -6.76 30.35
C LYS A 199 -13.93 -7.49 29.95
N SER A 200 -15.05 -6.78 29.95
CA SER A 200 -16.34 -7.35 29.51
C SER A 200 -16.29 -7.79 28.04
N ASP A 201 -15.66 -7.03 27.16
CA ASP A 201 -15.52 -7.40 25.75
C ASP A 201 -14.63 -8.64 25.56
N VAL A 202 -13.53 -8.73 26.30
CA VAL A 202 -12.67 -9.92 26.31
C VAL A 202 -13.43 -11.15 26.83
N GLU A 203 -14.18 -11.02 27.93
CA GLU A 203 -15.02 -12.10 28.49
C GLU A 203 -16.11 -12.56 27.51
N ASN A 204 -16.65 -11.63 26.71
CA ASN A 204 -17.63 -11.92 25.65
C ASN A 204 -16.99 -12.46 24.37
N GLY A 205 -15.67 -12.68 24.34
CA GLY A 205 -14.95 -13.25 23.21
C GLY A 205 -14.82 -12.31 22.02
N ILE A 206 -14.75 -10.99 22.25
CA ILE A 206 -14.46 -10.02 21.19
C ILE A 206 -12.99 -10.13 20.78
N GLY A 207 -12.74 -10.35 19.49
CA GLY A 207 -11.40 -10.49 18.94
C GLY A 207 -10.69 -9.16 18.70
N LEU A 208 -11.43 -8.07 18.42
CA LEU A 208 -10.87 -6.74 18.14
C LEU A 208 -11.57 -5.63 18.95
N ILE A 209 -10.81 -4.86 19.73
CA ILE A 209 -11.33 -3.69 20.44
C ILE A 209 -10.67 -2.44 19.89
N MET A 210 -11.49 -1.57 19.29
CA MET A 210 -11.06 -0.26 18.80
C MET A 210 -11.53 0.83 19.76
N ILE A 211 -10.59 1.59 20.32
CA ILE A 211 -10.90 2.71 21.21
C ILE A 211 -10.55 4.01 20.49
N THR A 212 -11.38 5.04 20.58
CA THR A 212 -11.07 6.37 20.06
C THR A 212 -11.31 7.43 21.12
N GLY A 213 -10.35 8.34 21.29
CA GLY A 213 -10.40 9.39 22.30
C GLY A 213 -9.52 9.12 23.52
N GLY A 214 -9.28 10.17 24.31
CA GLY A 214 -8.49 10.12 25.53
C GLY A 214 -6.99 9.80 25.37
N THR A 215 -6.42 9.91 24.15
CA THR A 215 -5.00 9.61 23.87
C THR A 215 -4.11 10.86 23.77
N GLY A 216 -4.64 12.05 24.02
CA GLY A 216 -3.89 13.31 24.00
C GLY A 216 -3.04 13.54 25.26
N LEU A 217 -2.70 14.80 25.54
CA LEU A 217 -1.90 15.22 26.70
C LEU A 217 -2.71 16.03 27.74
N SER A 218 -4.02 16.16 27.57
CA SER A 218 -4.87 16.83 28.54
C SER A 218 -5.00 15.99 29.82
N LYS A 219 -5.43 16.63 30.92
CA LYS A 219 -5.66 15.93 32.19
C LYS A 219 -6.76 14.86 32.14
N ARG A 220 -7.63 14.91 31.14
CA ARG A 220 -8.70 13.94 30.91
C ARG A 220 -8.27 12.83 29.95
N ASP A 221 -7.15 12.98 29.25
CA ASP A 221 -6.66 11.93 28.36
C ASP A 221 -6.07 10.77 29.19
N VAL A 222 -6.89 9.78 29.50
CA VAL A 222 -6.51 8.63 30.36
C VAL A 222 -6.56 7.28 29.66
N THR A 223 -6.92 7.24 28.37
CA THR A 223 -7.07 5.98 27.62
C THR A 223 -5.78 5.13 27.62
N PRO A 224 -4.57 5.68 27.40
CA PRO A 224 -3.35 4.89 27.47
C PRO A 224 -3.09 4.30 28.85
N GLU A 225 -3.35 5.07 29.92
CA GLU A 225 -3.24 4.64 31.32
C GLU A 225 -4.26 3.57 31.67
N ALA A 226 -5.45 3.60 31.07
CA ALA A 226 -6.47 2.58 31.25
C ALA A 226 -6.12 1.26 30.52
N VAL A 227 -5.61 1.36 29.29
CA VAL A 227 -5.36 0.21 28.41
C VAL A 227 -4.07 -0.52 28.78
N ARG A 228 -2.94 0.17 28.94
CA ARG A 228 -1.61 -0.47 29.13
C ARG A 228 -1.57 -1.53 30.25
N PRO A 229 -2.15 -1.29 31.44
CA PRO A 229 -2.11 -2.28 32.52
C PRO A 229 -2.89 -3.57 32.23
N LEU A 230 -3.75 -3.58 31.21
CA LEU A 230 -4.53 -4.75 30.81
C LEU A 230 -3.84 -5.58 29.72
N LEU A 231 -2.83 -5.03 29.03
CA LEU A 231 -2.16 -5.70 27.92
C LEU A 231 -1.20 -6.77 28.42
N ASP A 232 -1.34 -7.99 27.92
CA ASP A 232 -0.33 -9.04 28.12
C ASP A 232 0.93 -8.76 27.30
N ARG A 233 0.75 -8.17 26.12
CA ARG A 233 1.84 -7.84 25.20
C ARG A 233 1.53 -6.58 24.39
N GLU A 234 2.35 -5.54 24.57
CA GLU A 234 2.28 -4.35 23.73
C GLU A 234 2.80 -4.60 22.31
N ILE A 235 2.22 -3.90 21.33
CA ILE A 235 2.66 -3.88 19.92
C ILE A 235 3.00 -2.43 19.56
N PRO A 236 4.16 -1.90 20.02
CA PRO A 236 4.52 -0.49 19.82
C PRO A 236 4.58 -0.11 18.34
N GLY A 237 4.94 -1.04 17.46
CA GLY A 237 5.01 -0.83 16.01
C GLY A 237 3.69 -0.36 15.37
N VAL A 238 2.54 -0.73 15.92
CA VAL A 238 1.23 -0.24 15.44
C VAL A 238 1.07 1.25 15.76
N ALA A 239 1.40 1.64 16.99
CA ALA A 239 1.32 3.03 17.41
C ALA A 239 2.36 3.90 16.69
N GLU A 240 3.55 3.36 16.41
CA GLU A 240 4.58 4.00 15.58
C GLU A 240 4.10 4.20 14.14
N ALA A 241 3.52 3.18 13.51
CA ALA A 241 2.97 3.28 12.16
C ALA A 241 1.88 4.36 12.06
N ILE A 242 0.95 4.37 13.02
CA ILE A 242 -0.11 5.40 13.12
C ILE A 242 0.50 6.80 13.20
N ARG A 243 1.44 7.02 14.12
CA ARG A 243 2.07 8.33 14.31
C ARG A 243 2.89 8.74 13.10
N SER A 244 3.67 7.83 12.53
CA SER A 244 4.50 8.09 11.34
C SER A 244 3.64 8.47 10.14
N TYR A 245 2.53 7.76 9.92
CA TYR A 245 1.59 8.09 8.85
C TYR A 245 0.91 9.45 9.10
N GLY A 246 0.42 9.68 10.32
CA GLY A 246 -0.22 10.96 10.68
C GLY A 246 0.74 12.16 10.57
N GLN A 247 2.02 12.00 10.92
CA GLN A 247 3.01 13.07 10.84
C GLN A 247 3.25 13.59 9.41
N LEU A 248 3.00 12.76 8.39
CA LEU A 248 3.03 13.20 6.98
C LEU A 248 1.85 14.12 6.61
N ARG A 249 0.88 14.31 7.50
CA ARG A 249 -0.37 15.08 7.27
C ARG A 249 -0.52 16.23 8.25
N THR A 250 -0.16 16.01 9.52
CA THR A 250 -0.27 17.01 10.57
C THR A 250 0.89 16.89 11.56
N PRO A 251 1.52 18.01 11.97
CA PRO A 251 2.61 17.99 12.94
C PRO A 251 2.14 17.52 14.33
N TYR A 252 0.83 17.53 14.60
CA TYR A 252 0.28 17.19 15.91
C TYR A 252 0.21 15.68 16.18
N SER A 253 0.32 14.82 15.15
CA SER A 253 0.19 13.37 15.34
C SER A 253 1.26 12.78 16.25
N MET A 254 2.43 13.42 16.36
CA MET A 254 3.49 13.00 17.29
C MET A 254 3.09 13.09 18.77
N LEU A 255 2.08 13.91 19.10
CA LEU A 255 1.63 14.10 20.49
C LEU A 255 0.66 13.00 20.94
N SER A 256 0.16 12.17 20.03
CA SER A 256 -0.73 11.06 20.41
C SER A 256 0.01 10.00 21.21
N ARG A 257 -0.54 9.66 22.37
CA ARG A 257 -0.11 8.54 23.21
C ARG A 257 -0.85 7.25 22.87
N SER A 258 -1.34 7.11 21.63
CA SER A 258 -1.94 5.87 21.11
C SER A 258 -1.13 4.63 21.51
N VAL A 259 -1.85 3.59 21.90
CA VAL A 259 -1.33 2.30 22.37
C VAL A 259 -2.05 1.18 21.64
N ALA A 260 -1.34 0.09 21.38
CA ALA A 260 -1.92 -1.13 20.84
C ALA A 260 -1.26 -2.35 21.49
N GLY A 261 -2.01 -3.43 21.66
CA GLY A 261 -1.49 -4.67 22.22
C GLY A 261 -2.52 -5.78 22.30
N MET A 262 -2.11 -6.91 22.85
CA MET A 262 -2.94 -8.09 23.03
C MET A 262 -3.39 -8.25 24.48
N ILE A 263 -4.62 -8.75 24.66
CA ILE A 263 -5.17 -9.32 25.89
C ILE A 263 -5.69 -10.71 25.54
N GLY A 264 -4.97 -11.76 25.91
CA GLY A 264 -5.16 -13.10 25.35
C GLY A 264 -5.09 -13.06 23.82
N ASP A 265 -6.18 -13.48 23.18
CA ASP A 265 -6.35 -13.46 21.72
C ASP A 265 -7.05 -12.19 21.19
N THR A 266 -7.37 -11.24 22.06
CA THR A 266 -8.02 -9.98 21.70
C THR A 266 -6.99 -8.89 21.39
N LEU A 267 -7.06 -8.31 20.20
CA LEU A 267 -6.28 -7.12 19.83
C LEU A 267 -7.01 -5.87 20.33
N VAL A 268 -6.30 -5.00 21.04
CA VAL A 268 -6.80 -3.69 21.47
C VAL A 268 -5.98 -2.58 20.81
N ILE A 269 -6.65 -1.60 20.20
CA ILE A 269 -5.99 -0.43 19.57
C ILE A 269 -6.69 0.86 20.03
N ALA A 270 -5.95 1.75 20.69
CA ALA A 270 -6.41 3.07 21.10
C ALA A 270 -5.93 4.17 20.13
N LEU A 271 -6.89 4.79 19.45
CA LEU A 271 -6.73 5.79 18.41
C LEU A 271 -7.02 7.22 18.90
N PRO A 272 -6.53 8.25 18.20
CA PRO A 272 -6.91 9.64 18.45
C PRO A 272 -8.44 9.85 18.38
N GLY A 273 -8.95 10.78 19.18
CA GLY A 273 -10.39 11.10 19.24
C GLY A 273 -10.91 12.03 18.13
N SER A 274 -10.02 12.66 17.36
CA SER A 274 -10.45 13.48 16.22
C SER A 274 -10.85 12.57 15.05
N THR A 275 -11.90 12.92 14.32
CA THR A 275 -12.39 12.12 13.18
C THR A 275 -11.28 11.85 12.16
N LYS A 276 -10.52 12.89 11.77
CA LYS A 276 -9.38 12.73 10.86
C LYS A 276 -8.27 11.86 11.46
N GLY A 277 -7.97 12.03 12.74
CA GLY A 277 -6.94 11.23 13.41
C GLY A 277 -7.32 9.75 13.44
N ALA A 278 -8.60 9.43 13.70
CA ALA A 278 -9.12 8.07 13.63
C ALA A 278 -9.05 7.50 12.20
N GLU A 279 -9.55 8.22 11.20
CA GLU A 279 -9.52 7.82 9.78
C GLU A 279 -8.09 7.56 9.29
N GLU A 280 -7.16 8.49 9.55
CA GLU A 280 -5.76 8.37 9.15
C GLU A 280 -5.07 7.21 9.88
N SER A 281 -5.42 6.96 11.14
CA SER A 281 -4.89 5.80 11.88
C SER A 281 -5.38 4.49 11.28
N MET A 282 -6.65 4.43 10.86
CA MET A 282 -7.19 3.26 10.18
C MET A 282 -6.49 3.02 8.83
N ASP A 283 -6.28 4.07 8.03
CA ASP A 283 -5.54 3.97 6.77
C ASP A 283 -4.09 3.49 6.96
N ALA A 284 -3.46 3.86 8.08
CA ALA A 284 -2.08 3.50 8.38
C ALA A 284 -1.91 1.99 8.61
N VAL A 285 -2.89 1.32 9.24
CA VAL A 285 -2.71 -0.05 9.74
C VAL A 285 -3.65 -1.08 9.11
N PHE A 286 -4.78 -0.69 8.51
CA PHE A 286 -5.70 -1.63 7.86
C PHE A 286 -5.47 -1.73 6.33
N PRO A 287 -5.62 -2.93 5.74
CA PRO A 287 -5.99 -4.21 6.37
C PRO A 287 -4.83 -4.97 7.03
N GLY A 288 -3.58 -4.51 6.88
CA GLY A 288 -2.39 -5.31 7.25
C GLY A 288 -2.36 -5.78 8.72
N ILE A 289 -2.95 -5.03 9.65
CA ILE A 289 -3.05 -5.43 11.06
C ILE A 289 -3.85 -6.72 11.26
N LEU A 290 -4.80 -7.03 10.37
CA LEU A 290 -5.63 -8.23 10.42
C LEU A 290 -4.83 -9.52 10.20
N HIS A 291 -3.61 -9.42 9.68
CA HIS A 291 -2.70 -10.55 9.56
C HIS A 291 -2.41 -11.23 10.91
N ILE A 292 -2.54 -10.51 12.03
CA ILE A 292 -2.34 -11.06 13.38
C ILE A 292 -3.25 -12.28 13.66
N TYR A 293 -4.47 -12.29 13.14
CA TYR A 293 -5.41 -13.40 13.35
C TYR A 293 -5.04 -14.65 12.54
N LYS A 294 -4.31 -14.49 11.43
CA LYS A 294 -3.71 -15.64 10.74
C LYS A 294 -2.63 -16.26 11.62
N ILE A 295 -1.82 -15.45 12.29
CA ILE A 295 -0.77 -15.93 13.21
C ILE A 295 -1.39 -16.63 14.43
N LEU A 296 -2.41 -16.03 15.06
CA LEU A 296 -3.09 -16.61 16.22
C LEU A 296 -3.73 -17.98 15.90
N ASN A 297 -4.28 -18.13 14.71
CA ASN A 297 -4.86 -19.40 14.23
C ASN A 297 -3.81 -20.43 13.76
N GLY A 298 -2.53 -20.25 14.10
CA GLY A 298 -1.44 -21.19 13.75
C GLY A 298 -0.94 -21.07 12.31
N GLY A 299 -1.30 -20.00 11.60
CA GLY A 299 -0.75 -19.67 10.28
C GLY A 299 0.73 -19.28 10.35
N LYS A 300 1.46 -19.51 9.26
CA LYS A 300 2.84 -19.04 9.10
C LYS A 300 2.86 -17.52 8.82
N HIS A 301 3.93 -16.87 9.28
CA HIS A 301 4.29 -15.49 8.92
C HIS A 301 4.43 -15.29 7.42
#